data_AF-X1V1L3-F1
#
_entry.id   AF-X1V1L3-F1
#
_cell.length_a   1.000
_cell.length_b   1.000
_cell.length_c   1.000
_cell.angle_alpha   90.00
_cell.angle_beta   90.00
_cell.angle_gamma   90.00
#
_symmetry.space_group_name_H-M   'P 1'
#
loop_
_entity.id
_entity.type
_entity.pdbx_description
1 polymer ?
#
loop_
_entity_poly.entity_id
_entity_poly.type
_entity_poly.pdbx_seq_one_letter_code
_entity_poly.pdbx_strand_id
1 'polypeptide(L)' 'MYDAYVCLQDKKPQNTWGGTFAHGEWRTRDLNEKQADPNHICHLEANQFVLAPGTYRANISCPANRVDHH' A
#
# COMPACT_ATOMS: atom_id res chain seq x y z
N MET A 1 12.06 -18.13 5.31
CA MET A 1 10.93 -17.45 4.65
C MET A 1 9.85 -17.29 5.70
N TYR A 2 9.10 -16.18 5.75
CA TYR A 2 8.04 -16.02 6.76
C TYR A 2 6.85 -16.90 6.40
N ASP A 3 6.31 -17.64 7.38
CA ASP A 3 5.18 -18.57 7.17
C ASP A 3 3.83 -17.85 6.98
N ALA A 4 3.76 -16.55 7.27
CA ALA A 4 2.61 -15.70 7.04
C ALA A 4 3.04 -14.32 6.53
N TYR A 5 2.28 -13.77 5.58
CA TYR A 5 2.50 -12.41 5.08
C TYR A 5 1.20 -11.79 4.56
N VAL A 6 1.18 -10.46 4.50
CA VAL A 6 0.14 -9.67 3.83
C VAL A 6 0.81 -8.68 2.89
N CYS A 7 0.23 -8.46 1.72
CA CYS A 7 0.63 -7.44 0.75
C CYS A 7 -0.56 -6.53 0.45
N LEU A 8 -0.45 -5.27 0.89
CA LEU A 8 -1.39 -4.20 0.62
C LEU A 8 -0.79 -3.25 -0.43
N GLN A 9 -1.61 -2.77 -1.36
CA GLN A 9 -1.14 -1.92 -2.45
C GLN A 9 -2.10 -0.76 -2.71
N ASP A 10 -1.54 0.38 -3.11
CA ASP A 10 -2.24 1.39 -3.89
C ASP A 10 -2.24 0.92 -5.34
N LYS A 11 -3.34 0.28 -5.76
CA LYS A 11 -3.50 -0.21 -7.12
C LYS A 11 -4.37 0.75 -7.91
N LYS A 12 -3.86 1.17 -9.05
CA LYS A 12 -4.57 2.03 -9.98
C LYS A 12 -4.89 1.27 -11.26
N PRO A 13 -5.96 1.63 -11.98
CA PRO A 13 -6.22 1.10 -13.32
C PRO A 13 -5.01 1.35 -14.24
N GLN A 14 -4.92 0.53 -15.29
CA GLN A 14 -3.88 0.71 -16.29
C GLN A 14 -3.93 2.13 -16.88
N ASN A 15 -2.76 2.74 -17.08
CA ASN A 15 -2.59 4.10 -17.59
C ASN A 15 -3.09 5.22 -16.66
N THR A 16 -3.51 4.91 -15.42
CA THR A 16 -3.77 5.93 -14.40
C THR A 16 -2.48 6.31 -13.69
N TRP A 17 -2.28 7.60 -13.49
CA TRP A 17 -1.05 8.14 -12.89
C TRP A 17 -1.07 7.96 -11.38
N GLY A 18 0.13 7.93 -10.77
CA GLY A 18 0.33 7.72 -9.35
C GLY A 18 -0.22 8.81 -8.43
N GLY A 19 -0.75 9.90 -9.00
CA GLY A 19 -1.21 11.10 -8.30
C GLY A 19 -0.37 12.32 -8.64
N THR A 20 -0.78 13.49 -8.12
CA THR A 20 -0.04 14.75 -8.22
C THR A 20 0.76 14.98 -6.94
N PHE A 21 1.98 15.48 -7.08
CA PHE A 21 2.81 15.88 -5.94
C PHE A 21 3.23 17.34 -6.14
N ALA A 22 2.83 18.24 -5.23
CA ALA A 22 3.36 19.60 -5.21
C ALA A 22 4.53 19.70 -4.22
N HIS A 23 5.47 20.60 -4.51
CA HIS A 23 6.71 20.74 -3.74
C HIS A 23 6.43 21.00 -2.26
N GLY A 24 6.97 20.14 -1.40
CA GLY A 24 6.86 20.23 0.06
C GLY A 24 5.59 19.61 0.66
N GLU A 25 4.71 19.03 -0.15
CA GLU A 25 3.53 18.34 0.37
C GLU A 25 3.86 16.94 0.90
N TRP A 26 3.10 16.52 1.92
CA TRP A 26 3.01 15.12 2.32
C TRP A 26 1.66 14.56 1.88
N ARG A 27 1.68 13.45 1.14
CA ARG A 27 0.47 12.80 0.64
C ARG A 27 0.36 11.40 1.25
N THR A 28 -0.77 11.12 1.87
CA THR A 28 -1.13 9.75 2.25
C THR A 28 -1.44 8.95 0.98
N ARG A 29 -0.88 7.74 0.87
CA ARG A 29 -1.19 6.82 -0.23
C ARG A 29 -2.50 6.10 0.04
N ASP A 30 -3.25 5.82 -1.02
CA ASP A 30 -4.54 5.13 -0.93
C ASP A 30 -4.36 3.61 -1.05
N LEU A 31 -4.18 2.93 0.08
CA LEU A 31 -4.25 1.47 0.14
C LEU A 31 -5.68 1.03 -0.15
N ASN A 32 -5.88 0.46 -1.33
CA ASN A 32 -7.20 0.10 -1.85
C ASN A 32 -7.31 -1.38 -2.26
N GLU A 33 -6.19 -2.10 -2.29
CA GLU A 33 -6.15 -3.50 -2.72
C GLU A 33 -5.37 -4.35 -1.70
N LYS A 34 -5.97 -5.47 -1.31
CA LYS A 34 -5.30 -6.54 -0.56
C LYS A 34 -4.83 -7.61 -1.54
N GLN A 35 -3.66 -7.38 -2.14
CA GLN A 35 -3.12 -8.22 -3.21
C GLN A 35 -2.78 -9.64 -2.72
N ALA A 36 -2.35 -9.81 -1.47
CA ALA A 36 -2.12 -11.11 -0.87
C ALA A 36 -2.40 -11.08 0.64
N ASP A 37 -3.12 -12.08 1.15
CA ASP A 37 -3.34 -12.32 2.59
C ASP A 37 -3.74 -13.78 2.82
N PRO A 38 -2.86 -14.76 2.53
CA PRO A 38 -3.19 -16.19 2.60
C PRO A 38 -3.56 -16.67 4.01
N ASN A 39 -3.14 -15.95 5.05
CA ASN A 39 -3.42 -16.31 6.44
C ASN A 39 -4.58 -15.53 7.04
N HIS A 40 -5.25 -14.67 6.26
CA HIS A 40 -6.38 -13.85 6.70
C HIS A 40 -6.09 -13.03 7.97
N ILE A 41 -4.88 -12.48 8.06
CA ILE A 41 -4.39 -11.74 9.25
C ILE A 41 -4.66 -10.24 9.17
N CYS A 42 -5.24 -9.76 8.06
CA CYS A 42 -5.43 -8.34 7.79
C CYS A 42 -6.83 -8.03 7.28
N HIS A 43 -7.47 -7.05 7.90
CA HIS A 43 -8.65 -6.38 7.35
C HIS A 43 -8.23 -5.04 6.75
N LEU A 44 -8.67 -4.72 5.53
CA LEU A 44 -8.42 -3.43 4.86
C LEU A 44 -9.79 -2.79 4.58
N GLU A 45 -9.99 -1.58 5.08
CA GLU A 45 -11.19 -0.79 4.83
C GLU A 45 -10.85 0.70 4.86
N ALA A 46 -11.39 1.46 3.91
CA ALA A 46 -11.26 2.92 3.86
C ALA A 46 -9.82 3.45 4.07
N ASN A 47 -8.84 2.86 3.37
CA ASN A 47 -7.42 3.22 3.46
C ASN A 47 -6.80 3.03 4.87
N GLN A 48 -7.40 2.17 5.68
CA GLN A 48 -6.87 1.75 6.97
C GLN A 48 -6.89 0.25 7.06
N PHE A 49 -5.92 -0.31 7.78
CA PHE A 49 -5.87 -1.75 7.98
C PHE A 49 -5.68 -2.08 9.44
N VAL A 50 -6.28 -3.21 9.82
CA VAL A 50 -6.15 -3.79 11.16
C VAL A 50 -5.47 -5.14 10.99
N LEU A 51 -4.36 -5.32 11.70
CA LEU A 51 -3.66 -6.59 11.82
C LEU A 51 -4.15 -7.34 13.05
N ALA A 52 -4.19 -8.66 12.97
CA ALA A 52 -4.35 -9.51 14.15
C ALA A 52 -3.24 -9.22 15.20
N PRO A 53 -3.42 -9.58 16.47
CA PRO A 53 -2.38 -9.42 17.48
C PRO A 53 -1.11 -10.19 17.10
N GLY A 54 0.05 -9.54 17.16
CA GLY A 54 1.32 -10.18 16.82
C GLY A 54 2.48 -9.20 16.70
N THR A 55 3.66 -9.74 16.44
CA THR A 55 4.85 -8.95 16.09
C THR A 55 5.08 -9.06 14.58
N TYR A 56 5.19 -7.92 13.91
CA TYR A 56 5.30 -7.86 12.46
C TYR A 56 6.59 -7.19 12.04
N ARG A 57 7.14 -7.65 10.92
CA ARG A 57 8.15 -6.90 10.17
C ARG A 57 7.44 -6.19 9.02
N ALA A 58 7.47 -4.86 9.02
CA ALA A 58 6.98 -4.07 7.91
C ALA A 58 8.11 -3.81 6.90
N ASN A 59 7.81 -3.99 5.61
CA ASN A 59 8.61 -3.47 4.51
C ASN A 59 7.69 -2.60 3.66
N ILE A 60 7.98 -1.30 3.61
CA ILE A 60 7.13 -0.30 2.98
C ILE A 60 7.96 0.40 1.92
N SER A 61 7.44 0.45 0.70
CA SER A 61 8.03 1.18 -0.42
C SER A 61 6.95 2.02 -1.08
N CYS A 62 7.25 3.29 -1.31
CA CYS A 62 6.33 4.26 -1.90
C CYS A 62 6.98 4.96 -3.09
N PRO A 63 7.29 4.24 -4.19
CA PRO A 63 7.96 4.83 -5.33
C PRO A 63 7.07 5.84 -6.05
N ALA A 64 7.70 6.88 -6.60
CA ALA A 64 7.09 7.75 -7.58
C ALA A 64 6.86 6.97 -8.90
N ASN A 65 5.66 7.04 -9.47
CA ASN A 65 5.37 6.41 -10.76
C ASN A 65 4.52 7.35 -11.62
N ARG A 66 5.09 7.76 -12.77
CA ARG A 66 4.47 8.68 -13.74
C ARG A 66 3.89 9.94 -13.07
N VAL A 67 4.70 10.58 -12.23
CA VAL A 67 4.42 11.87 -11.59
C VAL A 67 5.12 12.99 -12.37
N ASP A 68 4.75 13.17 -13.63
CA ASP A 68 5.21 14.18 -14.60
C ASP A 68 6.72 14.40 -14.89
N HIS A 69 7.69 14.01 -14.05
CA HIS A 69 9.06 13.62 -14.44
C HIS A 69 9.82 13.08 -13.22
N HIS A 70 10.85 12.25 -13.47
CA HIS A 70 11.60 11.46 -12.48
C HIS A 70 12.44 12.29 -11.49
#